data_AF-A0A5C7M7B0-F1
#
_entry.id   AF-A0A5C7M7B0-F1
#
_cell.length_a   1.000
_cell.length_b   1.000
_cell.length_c   1.000
_cell.angle_alpha   90.00
_cell.angle_beta   90.00
_cell.angle_gamma   90.00
#
_symmetry.space_group_name_H-M   'P 1'
#
loop_
_entity.id
_entity.type
_entity.pdbx_description
1 polymer ?
#
loop_
_entity_poly.entity_id
_entity_poly.type
_entity_poly.pdbx_seq_one_letter_code
_entity_poly.pdbx_strand_id
1 'polypeptide(L)'
;MELSDAELDADADAVIEAALNAARLQGARRLLAWFGLDHLTAEQAVAALMRRDPADPHYRLLGVLERQWVLVVARIAERAARPGPAATDSLAVADARDRGVTWAAIAAEFDITSQAAHGRYKAGGARGGRRGPQRSGEPNP
;
A
#
# COMPACT_ATOMS: atom_id res chain seq x y z
N MET A 1 21.43 -16.48 -10.45
CA MET A 1 20.80 -15.87 -11.62
C MET A 1 20.69 -14.41 -11.26
N GLU A 2 21.42 -13.56 -11.96
CA GLU A 2 21.41 -12.11 -11.72
C GLU A 2 20.31 -11.52 -12.58
N LEU A 3 19.37 -10.79 -11.96
CA LEU A 3 18.34 -10.05 -12.70
C LEU A 3 18.98 -8.73 -13.16
N SER A 4 18.77 -8.37 -14.42
CA SER A 4 19.15 -7.04 -14.88
C SER A 4 18.24 -5.98 -14.27
N ASP A 5 18.74 -4.74 -14.17
CA ASP A 5 17.94 -3.60 -13.69
C ASP A 5 16.62 -3.45 -14.47
N ALA A 6 16.64 -3.71 -15.78
CA ALA A 6 15.45 -3.62 -16.62
C ALA A 6 14.40 -4.72 -16.31
N GLU A 7 14.84 -5.92 -15.94
CA GLU A 7 13.95 -6.98 -15.49
C GLU A 7 13.36 -6.67 -14.11
N LEU A 8 14.17 -6.14 -13.19
CA LEU A 8 13.71 -5.68 -11.88
C LEU A 8 12.68 -4.55 -11.98
N ASP A 9 12.90 -3.59 -12.88
CA ASP A 9 11.96 -2.50 -13.13
C ASP A 9 10.63 -3.03 -13.69
N ALA A 10 10.67 -3.95 -14.64
CA ALA A 10 9.46 -4.57 -15.21
C ALA A 10 8.68 -5.37 -14.15
N ASP A 11 9.36 -6.12 -13.29
CA ASP A 11 8.74 -6.84 -12.18
C ASP A 11 8.15 -5.87 -11.13
N ALA A 12 8.85 -4.77 -10.82
CA ALA A 12 8.36 -3.73 -9.93
C ALA A 12 7.08 -3.08 -10.48
N ASP A 13 7.04 -2.76 -11.78
CA ASP A 13 5.85 -2.23 -12.46
C ASP A 13 4.66 -3.19 -12.36
N ALA A 14 4.90 -4.50 -12.55
CA ALA A 14 3.86 -5.51 -12.41
C ALA A 14 3.30 -5.58 -10.98
N VAL A 15 4.16 -5.47 -9.96
CA VAL A 15 3.74 -5.42 -8.54
C VAL A 15 2.95 -4.14 -8.25
N ILE A 16 3.37 -2.99 -8.79
CA ILE A 16 2.68 -1.70 -8.61
C ILE A 16 1.27 -1.77 -9.21
N GLU A 17 1.12 -2.29 -10.43
CA GLU A 17 -0.19 -2.43 -11.07
C GLU A 17 -1.08 -3.42 -10.32
N ALA A 18 -0.52 -4.55 -9.84
CA ALA A 18 -1.26 -5.49 -8.99
C ALA A 18 -1.74 -4.84 -7.68
N ALA A 19 -0.90 -4.04 -7.03
CA ALA A 19 -1.26 -3.30 -5.82
C ALA A 19 -2.36 -2.26 -6.09
N LEU A 20 -2.29 -1.54 -7.21
CA LEU A 20 -3.33 -0.60 -7.62
C LEU A 20 -4.66 -1.30 -7.88
N ASN A 21 -4.65 -2.45 -8.56
CA ASN A 21 -5.83 -3.26 -8.80
C ASN A 21 -6.45 -3.81 -7.50
N ALA A 22 -5.60 -4.26 -6.56
CA ALA A 22 -6.07 -4.63 -5.23
C ALA A 22 -6.72 -3.44 -4.50
N ALA A 23 -6.15 -2.24 -4.60
CA ALA A 23 -6.72 -1.03 -4.02
C ALA A 23 -8.07 -0.66 -4.67
N ARG A 24 -8.19 -0.77 -5.99
CA ARG A 24 -9.45 -0.57 -6.75
C ARG A 24 -10.56 -1.49 -6.24
N LEU A 25 -10.27 -2.78 -6.10
CA LEU A 25 -11.21 -3.78 -5.58
C LEU A 25 -11.61 -3.48 -4.12
N GLN A 26 -10.65 -3.15 -3.25
CA GLN A 26 -10.92 -2.81 -1.86
C GLN A 26 -11.72 -1.49 -1.73
N GLY A 27 -11.49 -0.54 -2.62
CA GLY A 27 -12.29 0.69 -2.72
C GLY A 27 -13.72 0.40 -3.14
N ALA A 28 -13.91 -0.47 -4.15
CA ALA A 28 -15.23 -0.89 -4.61
C ALA A 28 -16.00 -1.64 -3.51
N ARG A 29 -15.37 -2.59 -2.79
CA ARG A 29 -16.01 -3.29 -1.66
C ARG A 29 -16.54 -2.33 -0.60
N ARG A 30 -15.75 -1.32 -0.23
CA ARG A 30 -16.16 -0.29 0.74
C ARG A 30 -17.32 0.56 0.21
N LEU A 31 -17.24 0.97 -1.05
CA LEU A 31 -18.29 1.75 -1.69
C LEU A 31 -19.62 0.98 -1.70
N LEU A 32 -19.60 -0.26 -2.17
CA LEU A 32 -20.80 -1.11 -2.24
C LEU A 32 -21.43 -1.29 -0.85
N ALA A 33 -20.61 -1.57 0.16
CA ALA A 33 -21.08 -1.69 1.55
C ALA A 33 -21.69 -0.39 2.12
N TRP A 34 -21.10 0.78 1.81
CA TRP A 34 -21.63 2.06 2.29
C TRP A 34 -22.99 2.43 1.69
N PHE A 35 -23.26 1.99 0.47
CA PHE A 35 -24.49 2.33 -0.26
C PHE A 35 -25.49 1.17 -0.35
N GLY A 36 -25.24 0.05 0.35
CA GLY A 36 -26.14 -1.12 0.38
C GLY A 36 -26.31 -1.79 -1.00
N LEU A 37 -25.26 -1.79 -1.82
CA LEU A 37 -25.27 -2.31 -3.19
C LEU A 37 -24.81 -3.78 -3.23
N ASP A 38 -25.34 -4.61 -2.33
CA ASP A 38 -24.88 -5.99 -2.10
C ASP A 38 -25.15 -6.94 -3.29
N HIS A 39 -25.97 -6.50 -4.25
CA HIS A 39 -26.25 -7.21 -5.49
C HIS A 39 -25.13 -7.09 -6.55
N LEU A 40 -24.13 -6.22 -6.32
CA LEU A 40 -22.96 -6.10 -7.19
C LEU A 40 -21.73 -6.68 -6.50
N THR A 41 -20.86 -7.31 -7.29
CA THR A 41 -19.52 -7.67 -6.83
C THR A 41 -18.55 -6.50 -7.00
N ALA A 42 -17.44 -6.53 -6.26
CA ALA A 42 -16.39 -5.53 -6.40
C ALA A 42 -15.78 -5.54 -7.80
N GLU A 43 -15.64 -6.73 -8.39
CA GLU A 43 -15.10 -6.95 -9.73
C GLU A 43 -16.01 -6.32 -10.78
N GLN A 44 -17.34 -6.51 -10.67
CA GLN A 44 -18.32 -5.85 -11.54
C GLN A 44 -18.28 -4.33 -11.41
N ALA A 45 -18.21 -3.83 -10.17
CA ALA A 45 -18.15 -2.39 -9.92
C ALA A 45 -16.87 -1.76 -10.48
N VAL A 46 -15.71 -2.39 -10.26
CA VAL A 46 -14.43 -1.92 -10.84
C VAL A 46 -14.49 -1.97 -12.36
N ALA A 47 -14.98 -3.07 -12.96
CA ALA A 47 -15.08 -3.18 -14.41
C ALA A 47 -15.97 -2.07 -15.01
N ALA A 48 -17.13 -1.80 -14.42
CA ALA A 48 -18.03 -0.74 -14.86
C ALA A 48 -17.39 0.65 -14.73
N LEU A 49 -16.79 0.96 -13.57
CA LEU A 49 -16.17 2.25 -13.29
C LEU A 49 -14.91 2.51 -14.14
N MET A 50 -14.15 1.47 -14.47
CA MET A 50 -12.98 1.58 -15.36
C MET A 50 -13.40 1.75 -16.82
N ARG A 51 -14.44 1.02 -17.27
CA ARG A 51 -14.92 1.07 -18.66
C ARG A 51 -15.63 2.38 -18.99
N ARG A 52 -16.26 3.02 -18.00
CA ARG A 52 -16.96 4.31 -18.12
C ARG A 52 -17.99 4.36 -19.26
N ASP A 53 -18.63 3.23 -19.53
CA ASP A 53 -19.59 3.11 -20.62
C ASP A 53 -20.99 3.60 -20.17
N PRO A 54 -21.52 4.71 -20.72
CA PRO A 54 -22.85 5.21 -20.36
C PRO A 54 -23.99 4.25 -20.73
N ALA A 55 -23.77 3.28 -21.62
CA ALA A 55 -24.75 2.24 -21.93
C ALA A 55 -24.79 1.11 -20.88
N ASP A 56 -23.77 0.99 -20.02
CA ASP A 56 -23.70 -0.01 -18.96
C ASP A 56 -24.68 0.32 -17.80
N PRO A 57 -25.64 -0.55 -17.47
CA PRO A 57 -26.50 -0.37 -16.30
C PRO A 57 -25.73 -0.16 -14.99
N HIS A 58 -24.60 -0.85 -14.80
CA HIS A 58 -23.78 -0.73 -13.60
C HIS A 58 -23.07 0.63 -13.54
N TYR A 59 -22.55 1.12 -14.67
CA TYR A 59 -21.93 2.44 -14.70
C TYR A 59 -22.95 3.56 -14.53
N ARG A 60 -24.17 3.43 -15.07
CA ARG A 60 -25.24 4.41 -14.83
C ARG A 60 -25.57 4.55 -13.34
N LEU A 61 -25.52 3.45 -12.59
CA LEU A 61 -25.72 3.45 -11.15
C LEU A 61 -24.49 3.99 -10.40
N LEU A 62 -23.30 3.51 -10.73
CA LEU A 62 -22.07 3.76 -9.98
C LEU A 62 -21.35 5.06 -10.37
N GLY A 63 -21.60 5.60 -11.57
CA GLY A 63 -20.88 6.75 -12.12
C GLY A 63 -21.01 8.00 -11.26
N VAL A 64 -22.14 8.18 -10.57
CA VAL A 64 -22.32 9.28 -9.61
C VAL A 64 -21.39 9.18 -8.40
N LEU A 65 -20.90 7.97 -8.08
CA LEU A 65 -20.00 7.65 -6.98
C LEU A 65 -18.53 7.55 -7.41
N GLU A 66 -18.24 7.66 -8.70
CA GLU A 66 -16.88 7.41 -9.25
C GLU A 66 -15.82 8.26 -8.55
N ARG A 67 -16.09 9.55 -8.35
CA ARG A 67 -15.15 10.47 -7.66
C ARG A 67 -14.85 10.03 -6.24
N GLN A 68 -15.86 9.55 -5.51
CA GLN A 68 -15.67 9.05 -4.15
C GLN A 68 -14.86 7.74 -4.17
N TRP A 69 -15.13 6.85 -5.12
CA TRP A 69 -14.38 5.61 -5.30
C TRP A 69 -12.90 5.87 -5.56
N VAL A 70 -12.55 6.72 -6.53
CA VAL A 70 -11.14 6.99 -6.85
C VAL A 70 -10.37 7.62 -5.68
N LEU A 71 -11.02 8.47 -4.87
CA LEU A 71 -10.41 9.02 -3.65
C LEU A 71 -10.16 7.95 -2.58
N VAL A 72 -11.07 6.99 -2.43
CA VAL A 72 -10.86 5.84 -1.54
C VAL A 72 -9.72 4.97 -2.04
N VAL A 73 -9.64 4.70 -3.34
CA VAL A 73 -8.53 3.95 -3.96
C VAL A 73 -7.20 4.64 -3.69
N ALA A 74 -7.11 5.95 -3.95
CA ALA A 74 -5.90 6.74 -3.70
C ALA A 74 -5.48 6.69 -2.22
N ARG A 75 -6.44 6.79 -1.29
CA ARG A 75 -6.17 6.70 0.15
C ARG A 75 -5.69 5.31 0.57
N ILE A 76 -6.23 4.25 -0.02
CA ILE A 76 -5.78 2.87 0.24
C ILE A 76 -4.35 2.69 -0.29
N ALA A 77 -4.08 3.14 -1.52
CA ALA A 77 -2.77 3.04 -2.14
C ALA A 77 -1.70 3.82 -1.36
N GLU A 78 -1.98 5.07 -0.94
CA GLU A 78 -1.07 5.84 -0.07
C GLU A 78 -0.75 5.08 1.21
N ARG A 79 -1.79 4.52 1.85
CA ARG A 79 -1.61 3.83 3.13
C ARG A 79 -0.79 2.56 2.97
N ALA A 80 -0.94 1.84 1.85
CA ALA A 80 -0.22 0.63 1.51
C ALA A 80 1.23 0.90 1.12
N ALA A 81 1.52 2.01 0.44
CA ALA A 81 2.87 2.42 0.06
C ALA A 81 3.66 3.07 1.21
N ARG A 82 3.02 3.33 2.36
CA ARG A 82 3.67 4.03 3.47
C ARG A 82 4.82 3.18 4.05
N PRO A 83 6.04 3.75 4.18
CA PRO A 83 7.15 3.07 4.84
C PRO A 83 6.82 2.68 6.28
N GLY A 84 7.34 1.55 6.72
CA GLY A 84 7.23 1.10 8.11
C GLY A 84 7.27 -0.42 8.24
N PRO A 85 7.08 -0.96 9.45
CA PRO A 85 7.22 -2.40 9.70
C PRO A 85 6.26 -3.29 8.91
N ALA A 86 5.16 -2.72 8.39
CA ALA A 86 4.16 -3.41 7.58
C ALA A 86 4.26 -3.06 6.08
N ALA A 87 5.31 -2.34 5.66
CA ALA A 87 5.56 -2.08 4.26
C ALA A 87 6.06 -3.36 3.56
N THR A 88 5.77 -3.48 2.27
CA THR A 88 6.07 -4.68 1.47
C THR A 88 7.54 -5.07 1.53
N ASP A 89 8.46 -4.12 1.46
CA ASP A 89 9.90 -4.36 1.55
C ASP A 89 10.29 -4.96 2.92
N SER A 90 9.72 -4.44 4.00
CA SER A 90 9.95 -4.91 5.36
C SER A 90 9.40 -6.32 5.59
N LEU A 91 8.22 -6.62 5.01
CA LEU A 91 7.64 -7.96 5.06
C LEU A 91 8.47 -8.98 4.25
N ALA A 92 8.96 -8.59 3.08
CA ALA A 92 9.83 -9.44 2.26
C ALA A 92 11.17 -9.75 2.96
N VAL A 93 11.78 -8.74 3.58
CA VAL A 93 13.01 -8.93 4.39
C VAL A 93 12.74 -9.82 5.60
N ALA A 94 11.60 -9.67 6.28
CA ALA A 94 11.24 -10.55 7.40
C ALA A 94 11.07 -12.01 6.94
N ASP A 95 10.36 -12.28 5.84
CA ASP A 95 10.23 -13.63 5.28
C ASP A 95 11.59 -14.22 4.87
N ALA A 96 12.47 -13.44 4.24
CA ALA A 96 13.84 -13.86 3.92
C ALA A 96 14.63 -14.23 5.19
N ARG A 97 14.50 -13.43 6.26
CA ARG A 97 15.13 -13.70 7.56
C ARG A 97 14.62 -14.97 8.21
N ASP A 98 13.31 -15.21 8.15
CA ASP A 98 12.68 -16.43 8.68
C ASP A 98 13.12 -17.69 7.92
N ARG A 99 13.47 -17.55 6.64
CA ARG A 99 14.08 -18.60 5.82
C ARG A 99 15.60 -18.75 6.00
N GLY A 100 16.20 -18.00 6.91
CA GLY A 100 17.62 -18.11 7.27
C GLY A 100 18.59 -17.24 6.48
N VAL A 101 18.11 -16.37 5.57
CA VAL A 101 18.98 -15.44 4.82
C VAL A 101 19.66 -14.49 5.80
N THR A 102 20.99 -14.36 5.74
CA THR A 102 21.75 -13.53 6.70
C THR A 102 21.60 -12.04 6.42
N TRP A 103 21.80 -11.20 7.44
CA TRP A 103 21.84 -9.74 7.25
C TRP A 103 22.94 -9.29 6.28
N ALA A 104 24.06 -10.03 6.23
CA ALA A 104 25.14 -9.74 5.28
C ALA A 104 24.71 -10.02 3.83
N ALA A 105 23.98 -11.12 3.60
CA ALA A 105 23.45 -11.43 2.27
C ALA A 105 22.40 -10.40 1.83
N ILE A 106 21.48 -10.02 2.72
CA ILE A 106 20.47 -8.96 2.44
C ILE A 106 21.14 -7.63 2.15
N ALA A 107 22.18 -7.29 2.90
CA ALA A 107 22.90 -6.03 2.71
C ALA A 107 23.67 -6.00 1.38
N ALA A 108 24.29 -7.12 0.99
CA ALA A 108 24.92 -7.26 -0.32
C ALA A 108 23.89 -7.13 -1.47
N GLU A 109 22.70 -7.72 -1.33
CA GLU A 109 21.63 -7.64 -2.32
C GLU A 109 21.14 -6.20 -2.54
N PHE A 110 21.09 -5.39 -1.49
CA PHE A 110 20.61 -4.01 -1.55
C PHE A 110 21.72 -2.96 -1.72
N ASP A 111 22.97 -3.39 -1.90
CA ASP A 111 24.15 -2.53 -1.92
C ASP A 111 24.21 -1.55 -0.72
N ILE A 112 23.98 -2.08 0.48
CA ILE A 112 24.07 -1.34 1.75
C ILE A 112 24.93 -2.09 2.77
N THR A 113 25.20 -1.45 3.91
CA THR A 113 25.90 -2.14 5.01
C THR A 113 24.95 -3.04 5.80
N SER A 114 25.47 -4.13 6.39
CA SER A 114 24.70 -5.01 7.29
C SER A 114 24.07 -4.25 8.47
N GLN A 115 24.75 -3.21 8.97
CA GLN A 115 24.21 -2.33 10.01
C GLN A 115 23.03 -1.50 9.50
N ALA A 116 23.10 -0.97 8.28
CA ALA A 116 22.00 -0.24 7.65
C ALA A 116 20.80 -1.16 7.40
N ALA A 117 21.02 -2.37 6.88
CA ALA A 117 19.97 -3.37 6.66
C ALA A 117 19.27 -3.74 7.99
N HIS A 118 20.06 -4.07 9.02
CA HIS A 118 19.53 -4.41 10.34
C HIS A 118 18.81 -3.21 10.99
N GLY A 119 19.34 -1.99 10.90
CA GLY A 119 18.69 -0.80 11.45
C GLY A 119 17.39 -0.41 10.74
N ARG A 120 17.31 -0.65 9.43
CA ARG A 120 16.13 -0.36 8.61
C ARG A 120 15.00 -1.38 8.83
N TYR A 121 15.35 -2.67 8.91
CA TYR A 121 14.36 -3.76 8.81
C TYR A 121 14.17 -4.59 10.08
N LYS A 122 15.03 -4.47 11.10
CA LYS A 122 14.74 -5.11 12.40
C LYS A 122 13.52 -4.43 13.01
N ALA A 123 12.55 -5.25 13.44
CA ALA A 123 11.32 -4.82 14.09
C ALA A 123 11.58 -3.67 15.09
N GLY A 124 11.06 -2.47 14.76
CA GLY A 124 11.05 -1.33 15.68
C GLY A 124 12.06 -0.21 15.44
N GLY A 125 12.65 -0.06 14.25
CA GLY A 125 13.30 1.18 13.81
C GLY A 125 12.31 2.36 13.63
N ALA A 126 11.51 2.64 14.65
CA ALA A 126 10.63 3.78 14.70
C ALA A 126 11.45 5.07 14.60
N ARG A 127 11.30 5.80 13.49
CA ARG A 127 11.33 7.27 13.56
C ARG A 127 10.08 7.73 14.30
N GLY A 128 10.02 7.43 15.60
CA GLY A 128 9.03 7.91 16.55
C GLY A 128 9.37 9.32 17.01
N GLY A 129 9.41 10.28 16.08
CA GLY A 129 9.64 11.70 16.37
C GLY A 129 8.34 12.48 16.54
N ARG A 130 7.34 11.96 17.27
CA ARG A 130 6.25 12.81 17.76
C ARG A 130 6.75 13.52 19.03
N ARG A 131 7.30 14.74 18.85
CA ARG A 131 7.37 15.72 19.93
C ARG A 131 5.94 15.93 20.46
N GLY A 132 5.64 15.41 21.64
CA GLY A 132 4.43 15.78 22.37
C GLY A 132 4.45 17.28 22.67
N PRO A 133 3.29 17.96 22.74
CA PRO A 133 3.24 19.37 23.09
C PRO A 133 3.78 19.55 24.51
N GLN A 134 4.81 20.38 24.66
CA GLN A 134 5.23 20.88 25.96
C GLN A 134 4.07 21.68 26.56
N ARG A 135 3.45 21.16 27.62
CA ARG A 135 2.66 21.98 28.53
C ARG A 135 3.65 22.82 29.33
N SER A 136 3.95 24.01 28.82
CA SER A 136 4.54 25.09 29.62
C SER A 136 3.54 25.46 30.70
N GLY A 137 3.97 25.31 31.96
CA GLY A 137 3.17 25.62 33.14
C GLY A 137 2.78 27.09 33.18
N GLU A 138 1.51 27.34 33.50
CA GLU A 138 1.07 28.62 34.03
C GLU A 138 1.57 28.75 35.49
N PRO A 139 2.08 29.92 35.89
CA PRO A 139 2.26 30.25 37.29
C PRO A 139 0.90 30.62 37.90
N ASN A 140 0.52 29.94 38.98
CA ASN A 140 -0.62 30.34 39.81
C ASN A 140 -0.20 31.54 40.71
N PRO A 141 -1.13 32.45 41.05
CA PRO A 141 -0.83 33.78 41.61
C PRO A 141 -0.29 33.77 43.05
#